data_AF-A0A7S3H126-F1
#
_entry.id   AF-A0A7S3H126-F1
#
_cell.length_a   1.000
_cell.length_b   1.000
_cell.length_c   1.000
_cell.angle_alpha   90.00
_cell.angle_beta   90.00
_cell.angle_gamma   90.00
#
_symmetry.space_group_name_H-M   'P 1'
#
loop_
_entity.id
_entity.type
_entity.pdbx_description
1 polymer ?
#
loop_
_entity_poly.entity_id
_entity_poly.type
_entity_poly.pdbx_seq_one_letter_code
_entity_poly.pdbx_strand_id
1 'polypeptide(L)'
;MHAILIVQASVCLVRLFYLQDFLGGFWMLALCGLGWYAWSQDMNITYICIWGLCCLVNGVFDILGLILPLIFDVLTLQLLEILLRCLAPISELLGFAFAWHLYVDYYSHGGGAQDEMASYLGKLPDPMAGLVDQVDPEEVTSLMKQAQKQ
;
A
#
# COMPACT_ATOMS: atom_id res chain seq x y z
N MET A 1 8.51 -0.44 -2.25
CA MET A 1 7.90 0.87 -1.91
C MET A 1 7.51 1.70 -3.14
N HIS A 2 8.44 2.04 -4.05
CA HIS A 2 8.16 2.86 -5.24
C HIS A 2 6.99 2.37 -6.11
N ALA A 3 6.92 1.07 -6.40
CA ALA A 3 5.86 0.51 -7.24
C ALA A 3 4.45 0.77 -6.65
N ILE A 4 4.31 0.62 -5.33
CA ILE A 4 3.02 0.82 -4.65
C ILE A 4 2.64 2.30 -4.63
N LEU A 5 3.60 3.20 -4.38
CA LEU A 5 3.37 4.64 -4.45
C LEU A 5 3.00 5.10 -5.87
N ILE A 6 3.60 4.51 -6.90
CA ILE A 6 3.24 4.79 -8.30
C ILE A 6 1.81 4.31 -8.58
N VAL A 7 1.44 3.12 -8.12
CA VAL A 7 0.07 2.61 -8.27
C VAL A 7 -0.93 3.53 -7.54
N GLN A 8 -0.68 3.88 -6.28
CA GLN A 8 -1.53 4.81 -5.52
C GLN A 8 -1.62 6.18 -6.21
N ALA A 9 -0.50 6.74 -6.65
CA ALA A 9 -0.50 8.02 -7.36
C ALA A 9 -1.30 7.95 -8.68
N SER A 10 -1.18 6.84 -9.42
CA SER A 10 -1.93 6.66 -10.67
C SER A 10 -3.45 6.58 -10.42
N VAL A 11 -3.87 5.84 -9.39
CA VAL A 11 -5.28 5.72 -8.99
C VAL A 11 -5.79 7.07 -8.47
N CYS A 12 -4.97 7.83 -7.72
CA CYS A 12 -5.29 9.17 -7.26
C CYS A 12 -5.55 10.13 -8.44
N LEU A 13 -4.71 10.10 -9.47
CA LEU A 13 -4.90 10.91 -10.68
C LEU A 13 -6.20 10.54 -11.41
N VAL A 14 -6.46 9.25 -11.59
CA VAL A 14 -7.71 8.79 -12.22
C VAL A 14 -8.92 9.26 -11.42
N ARG A 15 -8.86 9.21 -10.10
CA ARG A 15 -9.93 9.70 -9.22
C ARG A 15 -10.15 11.21 -9.33
N LEU A 16 -9.08 12.00 -9.33
CA LEU A 16 -9.18 13.47 -9.43
C LEU A 16 -9.74 13.94 -10.78
N PHE A 17 -9.30 13.32 -11.88
CA PHE A 17 -9.69 13.77 -13.22
C PHE A 17 -11.01 13.16 -13.71
N TYR A 18 -11.28 11.89 -13.39
CA TYR A 18 -12.46 11.17 -13.90
C TYR A 18 -13.64 11.23 -12.94
N LEU A 19 -13.42 10.97 -11.64
CA LEU A 19 -14.49 10.99 -10.63
C LEU A 19 -14.77 12.38 -10.07
N GLN A 20 -13.86 13.34 -10.29
CA GLN A 20 -13.93 14.72 -9.74
C GLN A 20 -14.07 14.76 -8.20
N ASP A 21 -13.64 13.70 -7.51
CA ASP A 21 -13.65 13.59 -6.05
C ASP A 21 -12.45 14.35 -5.44
N PHE A 22 -12.53 15.67 -5.39
CA PHE A 22 -11.43 16.52 -4.94
C PHE A 22 -11.02 16.27 -3.48
N LEU A 23 -11.97 16.05 -2.57
CA LEU A 23 -11.68 15.86 -1.15
C LEU A 23 -10.93 14.55 -0.90
N GLY A 24 -11.44 13.44 -1.45
CA GLY A 24 -10.80 12.13 -1.34
C GLY A 24 -9.46 12.09 -2.08
N GLY A 25 -9.39 12.70 -3.27
CA GLY A 25 -8.14 12.82 -4.03
C GLY A 25 -7.07 13.64 -3.31
N PHE A 26 -7.43 14.75 -2.65
CA PHE A 26 -6.50 15.56 -1.86
C PHE A 26 -5.96 14.77 -0.66
N TRP A 27 -6.82 14.03 0.04
CA TRP A 27 -6.40 13.18 1.15
C TRP A 27 -5.44 12.08 0.68
N MET A 28 -5.79 11.39 -0.39
CA MET A 28 -4.96 10.35 -1.00
C MET A 28 -3.60 10.90 -1.48
N LEU A 29 -3.57 12.13 -1.99
CA LEU A 29 -2.34 12.82 -2.36
C LEU A 29 -1.47 13.13 -1.13
N ALA A 30 -2.08 13.51 0.00
CA ALA A 30 -1.37 13.67 1.27
C ALA A 30 -0.80 12.34 1.77
N LEU A 31 -1.50 11.22 1.60
CA LEU A 31 -0.98 9.88 1.92
C LEU A 31 0.20 9.49 1.03
N CYS A 32 0.14 9.78 -0.27
CA CYS A 32 1.27 9.58 -1.18
C CYS A 32 2.49 10.42 -0.74
N GLY A 33 2.26 11.66 -0.32
CA GLY A 33 3.30 12.54 0.22
C GLY A 33 3.90 12.01 1.53
N LEU A 34 3.06 11.47 2.43
CA LEU A 34 3.51 10.84 3.68
C LEU A 34 4.34 9.58 3.40
N GLY A 35 3.92 8.75 2.44
CA GLY A 35 4.70 7.60 1.99
C GLY A 35 6.03 8.01 1.40
N TRP A 36 6.06 9.05 0.55
CA TRP A 36 7.32 9.60 0.02
C TRP A 36 8.23 10.15 1.14
N TYR A 37 7.65 10.81 2.14
CA TYR A 37 8.38 11.32 3.29
C TYR A 37 8.96 10.19 4.13
N ALA A 38 8.20 9.13 4.40
CA ALA A 38 8.66 7.94 5.09
C ALA A 38 9.84 7.27 4.35
N TRP A 39 9.81 7.27 3.01
CA TRP A 39 10.92 6.80 2.21
C TRP A 39 12.17 7.68 2.35
N SER A 40 12.00 9.00 2.43
CA SER A 40 13.12 9.96 2.59
C SER A 40 13.75 9.91 3.99
N GLN A 41 13.06 9.38 4.99
CA GLN A 41 13.53 9.22 6.38
C GLN A 41 14.04 7.80 6.64
N ASP A 42 14.85 7.26 5.71
CA ASP A 42 15.49 5.93 5.79
C ASP A 42 14.52 4.80 6.18
N MET A 43 13.27 4.85 5.68
CA MET A 43 12.23 3.86 5.98
C MET A 43 12.01 3.66 7.49
N ASN A 44 12.03 4.74 8.27
CA ASN A 44 11.70 4.67 9.69
C ASN A 44 10.29 4.09 9.88
N ILE A 45 10.24 2.97 10.61
CA ILE A 45 9.04 2.16 10.81
C ILE A 45 7.88 2.95 11.41
N THR A 46 8.14 3.93 12.29
CA THR A 46 7.05 4.73 12.87
C THR A 46 6.27 5.48 11.79
N TYR A 47 6.95 6.08 10.81
CA TYR A 47 6.27 6.78 9.71
C TYR A 47 5.56 5.80 8.77
N ILE A 48 6.13 4.63 8.54
CA ILE A 48 5.52 3.58 7.71
C ILE A 48 4.23 3.05 8.36
N CYS A 49 4.23 2.84 9.68
CA CYS A 49 3.04 2.44 10.42
C CYS A 49 1.95 3.52 10.38
N ILE A 50 2.31 4.79 10.57
CA ILE A 50 1.35 5.91 10.46
C ILE A 50 0.77 5.96 9.05
N TRP A 51 1.62 5.88 8.02
CA TRP A 51 1.18 5.84 6.63
C TRP A 51 0.23 4.66 6.36
N GLY A 52 0.59 3.44 6.77
CA GLY A 52 -0.26 2.26 6.61
C GLY A 52 -1.60 2.36 7.33
N LEU A 53 -1.62 2.88 8.57
CA LEU A 53 -2.86 3.10 9.31
C LEU A 53 -3.75 4.15 8.64
N CYS A 54 -3.16 5.24 8.14
CA CYS A 54 -3.90 6.26 7.41
C CYS A 54 -4.48 5.71 6.09
N CYS A 55 -3.72 4.86 5.37
CA CYS A 55 -4.23 4.13 4.21
C CYS A 55 -5.40 3.22 4.58
N LEU A 56 -5.32 2.47 5.68
CA LEU A 56 -6.42 1.62 6.14
C LEU A 56 -7.69 2.43 6.44
N VAL A 57 -7.55 3.51 7.21
CA VAL A 57 -8.68 4.40 7.55
C VAL A 57 -9.29 5.01 6.29
N ASN A 58 -8.46 5.48 5.35
CA ASN A 58 -8.94 6.02 4.09
C ASN A 58 -9.65 4.97 3.24
N GLY A 59 -9.08 3.77 3.13
CA GLY A 59 -9.70 2.64 2.44
C GLY A 59 -11.07 2.27 3.00
N VAL A 60 -11.24 2.31 4.33
CA VAL A 60 -12.56 2.11 4.97
C VAL A 60 -13.55 3.19 4.58
N PHE A 61 -13.15 4.47 4.61
CA PHE A 61 -14.02 5.58 4.17
C PHE A 61 -14.39 5.47 2.69
N ASP A 62 -13.47 5.06 1.84
CA ASP A 62 -13.72 4.84 0.41
C ASP A 62 -14.70 3.69 0.18
N ILE A 63 -14.59 2.60 0.94
CA ILE A 63 -15.56 1.48 0.89
C ILE A 63 -16.95 1.96 1.31
N LEU A 64 -17.06 2.74 2.39
CA LEU A 64 -18.33 3.32 2.83
C LEU A 64 -18.92 4.25 1.76
N GLY A 65 -18.06 5.07 1.14
CA GLY A 65 -18.42 5.95 0.02
C GLY A 65 -18.85 5.20 -1.24
N LEU A 66 -18.42 3.94 -1.43
CA LEU A 66 -18.85 3.07 -2.51
C LEU A 66 -20.19 2.38 -2.20
N ILE A 67 -20.38 1.92 -0.97
CA ILE A 67 -21.59 1.18 -0.55
C ILE A 67 -22.83 2.08 -0.57
N LEU A 68 -22.72 3.33 -0.14
CA LEU A 68 -23.85 4.28 -0.11
C LEU A 68 -24.54 4.44 -1.49
N PRO A 69 -23.85 4.87 -2.56
CA PRO A 69 -24.45 5.00 -3.88
C PRO A 69 -24.86 3.65 -4.47
N LEU A 70 -24.18 2.55 -4.13
CA LEU A 70 -24.61 1.22 -4.57
C LEU A 70 -25.98 0.85 -4.01
N ILE A 71 -26.29 1.22 -2.77
CA ILE A 71 -27.59 0.95 -2.14
C ILE A 71 -28.68 1.87 -2.70
N PHE A 72 -28.38 3.16 -2.92
CA PHE A 72 -29.37 4.16 -3.31
C PHE A 72 -29.58 4.31 -4.83
N ASP A 73 -28.61 3.93 -5.66
CA ASP A 73 -28.59 4.22 -7.10
C ASP A 73 -28.27 2.97 -7.94
N VAL A 74 -29.04 1.90 -7.70
CA VAL A 74 -28.93 0.61 -8.42
C VAL A 74 -29.29 0.71 -9.91
N LEU A 75 -29.97 1.78 -10.36
CA LEU A 75 -30.57 1.83 -11.70
C LEU A 75 -29.66 2.38 -12.81
N THR A 76 -28.54 3.03 -12.48
CA THR A 76 -27.66 3.67 -13.48
C THR A 76 -26.25 3.07 -13.52
N LEU A 77 -26.12 1.76 -13.27
CA LEU A 77 -24.83 1.04 -13.15
C LEU A 77 -23.89 1.27 -14.35
N GLN A 78 -23.06 2.30 -14.26
CA GLN A 78 -21.89 2.47 -15.09
C GLN A 78 -20.78 1.59 -14.51
N LEU A 79 -20.64 0.37 -15.04
CA LEU A 79 -19.65 -0.61 -14.56
C LEU A 79 -18.23 -0.04 -14.47
N LEU A 80 -17.86 0.87 -15.37
CA LEU A 80 -16.57 1.53 -15.36
C LEU A 80 -16.36 2.41 -14.12
N GLU A 81 -17.38 3.20 -13.74
CA GLU A 81 -17.31 4.07 -12.56
C GLU A 81 -17.16 3.25 -11.28
N ILE A 82 -17.90 2.14 -11.18
CA ILE A 82 -17.83 1.22 -10.04
C ILE A 82 -16.44 0.58 -9.95
N LEU A 83 -15.90 0.12 -11.10
CA LEU A 83 -14.57 -0.46 -11.14
C LEU A 83 -13.50 0.55 -10.70
N LEU A 84 -13.56 1.79 -11.20
CA LEU A 84 -12.67 2.86 -10.78
C LEU A 84 -12.80 3.20 -9.29
N ARG A 85 -14.03 3.22 -8.76
CA ARG A 85 -14.29 3.40 -7.32
C ARG A 85 -13.77 2.25 -6.47
N CYS A 86 -13.77 1.01 -6.98
CA CYS A 86 -13.18 -0.15 -6.30
C CYS A 86 -11.65 -0.12 -6.30
N LEU A 87 -11.02 0.42 -7.34
CA LEU A 87 -9.55 0.50 -7.42
C LEU A 87 -8.95 1.38 -6.32
N ALA A 88 -9.66 2.43 -5.88
CA ALA A 88 -9.23 3.30 -4.80
C ALA A 88 -8.99 2.55 -3.47
N PRO A 89 -9.98 1.90 -2.84
CA PRO A 89 -9.77 1.15 -1.60
C PRO A 89 -8.84 -0.05 -1.79
N ILE A 90 -8.80 -0.68 -2.97
CA ILE A 90 -7.82 -1.74 -3.26
C ILE A 90 -6.39 -1.18 -3.17
N SER A 91 -6.13 -0.02 -3.78
CA SER A 91 -4.80 0.61 -3.73
C SER A 91 -4.40 1.04 -2.32
N GLU A 92 -5.35 1.46 -1.50
CA GLU A 92 -5.13 1.81 -0.09
C GLU A 92 -4.87 0.57 0.77
N LEU A 93 -5.63 -0.50 0.56
CA LEU A 93 -5.40 -1.79 1.22
C LEU A 93 -4.05 -2.39 0.86
N LEU A 94 -3.58 -2.22 -0.38
CA LEU A 94 -2.22 -2.59 -0.77
C LEU A 94 -1.17 -1.77 -0.02
N GLY A 95 -1.40 -0.47 0.18
CA GLY A 95 -0.54 0.38 1.01
C GLY A 95 -0.46 -0.10 2.46
N PHE A 96 -1.61 -0.40 3.06
CA PHE A 96 -1.67 -0.97 4.41
C PHE A 96 -0.98 -2.33 4.51
N ALA A 97 -1.27 -3.25 3.58
CA ALA A 97 -0.67 -4.58 3.59
C ALA A 97 0.86 -4.53 3.42
N PHE A 98 1.38 -3.55 2.67
CA PHE A 98 2.82 -3.35 2.53
C PHE A 98 3.44 -2.78 3.80
N ALA A 99 2.79 -1.81 4.45
CA ALA A 99 3.22 -1.29 5.73
C ALA A 99 3.22 -2.39 6.81
N TRP A 100 2.24 -3.28 6.79
CA TRP A 100 2.17 -4.44 7.67
C TRP A 100 3.34 -5.41 7.44
N HIS A 101 3.63 -5.73 6.18
CA HIS A 101 4.77 -6.58 5.82
C HIS A 101 6.10 -5.99 6.31
N LEU A 102 6.35 -4.71 6.06
CA LEU A 102 7.56 -4.04 6.56
C LEU A 102 7.64 -4.01 8.10
N TYR A 103 6.50 -3.91 8.78
CA TYR A 103 6.45 -3.97 10.23
C TYR A 103 6.81 -5.37 10.74
N VAL A 104 6.24 -6.42 10.16
CA VAL A 104 6.56 -7.81 10.52
C VAL A 104 8.03 -8.09 10.24
N ASP A 105 8.55 -7.71 9.07
CA ASP A 105 9.95 -7.91 8.70
C ASP A 105 10.91 -7.17 9.65
N TYR A 106 10.60 -5.95 10.04
CA TYR A 106 11.40 -5.19 11.01
C TYR A 106 11.53 -5.90 12.38
N TYR A 107 10.47 -6.58 12.83
CA TYR A 107 10.49 -7.35 14.07
C TYR A 107 11.01 -8.78 13.89
N SER A 108 10.97 -9.35 12.69
CA SER A 108 11.48 -10.70 12.44
C SER A 108 12.99 -10.72 12.13
N HIS A 109 13.48 -9.78 11.33
CA HIS A 109 14.86 -9.73 10.85
C HIS A 109 15.61 -8.44 11.19
N GLY A 110 14.87 -7.38 11.55
CA GLY A 110 15.43 -6.04 11.80
C GLY A 110 15.72 -5.70 13.26
N GLY A 111 15.70 -4.39 13.56
CA GLY A 111 16.05 -3.84 14.88
C GLY A 111 15.11 -4.23 16.02
N GLY A 112 13.93 -4.79 15.71
CA GLY A 112 12.95 -5.28 16.70
C GLY A 112 13.10 -6.76 17.07
N ALA A 113 14.04 -7.50 16.48
CA ALA A 113 14.14 -8.96 16.63
C ALA A 113 14.43 -9.46 18.06
N GLN A 114 14.97 -8.60 18.94
CA GLN A 114 15.20 -8.93 20.35
C GLN A 114 13.97 -8.72 21.24
N ASP A 115 12.90 -8.13 20.70
CA ASP A 115 11.70 -7.78 21.46
C ASP A 115 10.77 -9.00 21.57
N GLU A 116 10.09 -9.20 22.72
CA GLU A 116 9.20 -10.36 22.91
C GLU A 116 8.07 -10.40 21.88
N MET A 117 7.70 -9.22 21.36
CA MET A 117 6.69 -9.04 20.32
C MET A 117 7.04 -9.73 18.99
N ALA A 118 8.34 -9.93 18.70
CA ALA A 118 8.79 -10.66 17.51
C ALA A 118 8.25 -12.09 17.46
N SER A 119 8.17 -12.77 18.61
CA SER A 119 7.67 -14.15 18.71
C SER A 119 6.17 -14.27 18.41
N TYR A 120 5.41 -13.21 18.69
CA TYR A 120 3.99 -13.13 18.37
C TYR A 120 3.78 -12.74 16.91
N LEU A 121 4.55 -11.78 16.41
CA LEU A 121 4.47 -11.31 15.02
C LEU A 121 4.84 -12.39 14.01
N GLY A 122 5.85 -13.22 14.30
CA GLY A 122 6.24 -14.34 13.43
C GLY A 122 5.17 -15.44 13.26
N LYS A 123 4.08 -15.41 14.04
CA LYS A 123 2.94 -16.31 13.90
C LYS A 123 1.78 -15.70 13.11
N LEU A 124 1.83 -14.40 12.84
CA LEU A 124 0.75 -13.72 12.13
C LEU A 124 0.90 -13.92 10.62
N PRO A 125 -0.21 -14.06 9.89
CA PRO A 125 -0.17 -14.19 8.46
C PRO A 125 0.32 -12.88 7.83
N ASP A 126 1.36 -13.00 7.02
CA ASP A 126 1.85 -11.91 6.18
C ASP A 126 1.26 -12.06 4.77
N PRO A 127 0.37 -11.15 4.35
CA PRO A 127 -0.26 -11.23 3.03
C PRO A 127 0.71 -10.95 1.88
N MET A 128 1.85 -10.32 2.13
CA MET A 128 2.81 -9.91 1.09
C MET A 128 4.12 -10.69 1.09
N ALA A 129 4.44 -11.47 2.13
CA ALA A 129 5.67 -12.26 2.20
C ALA A 129 5.96 -13.03 0.90
N GLY A 130 4.99 -13.78 0.39
CA GLY A 130 5.18 -14.55 -0.85
C GLY A 130 5.38 -13.73 -2.13
N LEU A 131 4.93 -12.47 -2.17
CA LEU A 131 5.04 -11.59 -3.35
C LEU A 131 6.30 -10.72 -3.30
N VAL A 132 6.73 -10.32 -2.11
CA VAL A 132 7.86 -9.40 -1.92
C VAL A 132 9.17 -10.17 -1.75
N ASP A 133 9.16 -11.28 -0.99
CA ASP A 133 10.38 -12.04 -0.66
C ASP A 133 10.94 -12.84 -1.85
N GLN A 134 10.14 -13.07 -2.90
CA GLN A 134 10.60 -13.77 -4.11
C GLN A 134 11.49 -12.92 -5.01
N VAL A 135 11.54 -11.60 -4.80
CA VAL A 135 12.28 -10.67 -5.66
C VAL A 135 13.35 -9.99 -4.83
N ASP A 136 14.34 -10.77 -4.40
CA ASP A 136 15.48 -10.25 -3.68
C ASP A 136 16.46 -9.60 -4.69
N PRO A 137 16.63 -8.27 -4.72
CA PRO A 137 17.37 -7.58 -5.77
C PRO A 137 18.87 -7.90 -5.74
N GLU A 138 19.39 -8.35 -4.60
CA GLU A 138 20.79 -8.79 -4.48
C GLU A 138 21.05 -10.07 -5.26
N GLU A 139 20.09 -11.02 -5.26
CA GLU A 139 20.22 -12.27 -6.01
C GLU A 139 20.25 -11.99 -7.52
N VAL A 140 19.33 -11.14 -8.01
CA VAL A 140 19.28 -10.73 -9.42
C VAL A 140 20.57 -10.02 -9.85
N THR A 141 21.09 -9.11 -9.00
CA THR A 141 22.32 -8.38 -9.29
C THR A 141 23.54 -9.31 -9.32
N SER A 142 23.57 -10.30 -8.43
CA SER A 142 24.63 -11.32 -8.39
C SER A 142 24.60 -12.22 -9.63
N LEU A 143 23.42 -12.61 -10.10
CA LEU A 143 23.21 -13.40 -11.31
C LEU A 143 23.61 -12.62 -12.57
N MET A 144 23.27 -11.32 -12.66
CA MET A 144 23.71 -10.47 -13.77
C MET A 144 25.23 -10.29 -13.79
N LYS A 145 25.87 -10.12 -12.63
CA LYS A 145 27.34 -10.07 -12.52
C LYS A 145 28.01 -11.40 -12.90
N GLN A 146 27.37 -12.54 -12.61
CA GLN A 146 27.85 -13.85 -13.05
C GLN A 146 27.69 -14.03 -14.57
N ALA A 147 26.56 -13.62 -15.14
CA ALA A 147 26.32 -13.68 -16.58
C ALA A 147 27.27 -12.79 -17.39
N GLN A 148 27.70 -11.64 -16.85
CA GLN A 148 28.70 -10.78 -17.48
C GLN A 148 30.14 -11.32 -17.43
N LYS A 149 30.42 -12.34 -16.60
CA LYS A 149 31.75 -12.95 -16.48
C LYS A 149 31.93 -14.19 -17.37
N GLN A 150 30.88 -14.68 -18.01
CA GLN A 150 30.93 -15.75 -19.02
C GLN A 150 31.05 -15.17 -20.42
#